data_AF-A0A1I4DZ53-F1
#
_entry.id   AF-A0A1I4DZ53-F1
#
_cell.length_a   1.000
_cell.length_b   1.000
_cell.length_c   1.000
_cell.angle_alpha   90.00
_cell.angle_beta   90.00
_cell.angle_gamma   90.00
#
_symmetry.space_group_name_H-M   'P 1'
#
loop_
_entity.id
_entity.type
_entity.pdbx_description
1 polymer ?
#
loop_
_entity_poly.entity_id
_entity_poly.type
_entity_poly.pdbx_seq_one_letter_code
_entity_poly.pdbx_strand_id
1 'polypeptide(L)'
;MKRSKTMWVGMGLALAFVGTAGAQEPKLEPMTQSMLVDYLPDDSQVETRLDGDFNGDGIGDTVYVGGNDEKRLLKLMLGYKDEFDWGHSPAGEAALEVAPLGSASLSFKKGVLIVGDLTGGTTATATTYRYRYDAQTKRMRLIGLDAERYSRTNSHDTFKLSWNLLTGARIVQRGRVNDSGKGDEAYRYDPERKLSSKSAPVYMEETPSPDALIDAELEAEG
;
A
#
# COMPACT_ATOMS: atom_id res chain seq x y z
N MET A 1 86.00 -17.17 35.47
CA MET A 1 85.74 -18.59 35.18
C MET A 1 84.47 -18.71 34.35
N LYS A 2 84.54 -19.51 33.28
CA LYS A 2 83.50 -19.77 32.26
C LYS A 2 82.18 -20.28 32.85
N ARG A 3 81.06 -19.93 32.20
CA ARG A 3 79.93 -20.81 31.76
C ARG A 3 78.91 -19.92 31.03
N SER A 4 78.96 -19.85 29.70
CA SER A 4 78.34 -20.76 28.71
C SER A 4 76.83 -20.62 28.63
N LYS A 5 76.39 -20.16 27.45
CA LYS A 5 75.01 -20.00 26.98
C LYS A 5 74.31 -21.35 26.87
N THR A 6 73.02 -21.39 27.21
CA THR A 6 72.15 -22.54 26.92
C THR A 6 71.03 -22.06 26.00
N MET A 7 71.00 -22.63 24.79
CA MET A 7 69.90 -22.57 23.83
C MET A 7 68.65 -23.24 24.41
N TRP A 8 67.49 -22.67 24.16
CA TRP A 8 66.21 -23.38 24.24
C TRP A 8 65.43 -23.14 22.95
N VAL A 9 65.19 -24.23 22.23
CA VAL A 9 64.29 -24.34 21.09
C VAL A 9 62.95 -24.80 21.67
N GLY A 10 61.87 -24.07 21.40
CA GLY A 10 60.53 -24.39 21.89
C GLY A 10 59.45 -24.07 20.86
N MET A 11 59.18 -25.06 20.03
CA MET A 11 57.92 -25.40 19.33
C MET A 11 56.81 -24.32 19.29
N GLY A 12 56.56 -23.75 18.10
CA GLY A 12 55.35 -22.96 17.84
C GLY A 12 54.14 -23.86 17.63
N LEU A 13 53.12 -23.70 18.48
CA LEU A 13 51.81 -24.35 18.32
C LEU A 13 50.98 -23.51 17.33
N ALA A 14 50.69 -24.04 16.15
CA ALA A 14 49.75 -23.43 15.21
C ALA A 14 48.31 -23.74 15.66
N LEU A 15 47.63 -22.76 16.24
CA LEU A 15 46.19 -22.80 16.48
C LEU A 15 45.46 -22.56 15.16
N ALA A 16 44.88 -23.61 14.59
CA ALA A 16 43.94 -23.50 13.49
C ALA A 16 42.59 -23.00 14.05
N PHE A 17 42.21 -21.77 13.71
CA PHE A 17 40.85 -21.27 13.88
C PHE A 17 39.95 -22.00 12.87
N VAL A 18 39.13 -22.93 13.33
CA VAL A 18 37.98 -23.43 12.56
C VAL A 18 36.91 -22.35 12.64
N GLY A 19 36.81 -21.54 11.59
CA GLY A 19 35.71 -20.59 11.43
C GLY A 19 34.41 -21.38 11.27
N THR A 20 33.51 -21.26 12.24
CA THR A 20 32.10 -21.66 12.05
C THR A 20 31.49 -20.71 11.03
N ALA A 21 31.41 -21.14 9.77
CA ALA A 21 30.52 -20.52 8.81
C ALA A 21 29.10 -20.69 9.35
N GLY A 22 28.53 -19.65 9.94
CA GLY A 22 27.12 -19.63 10.29
C GLY A 22 26.32 -19.82 9.00
N ALA A 23 25.64 -20.95 8.87
CA ALA A 23 24.68 -21.17 7.79
C ALA A 23 23.61 -20.09 7.95
N GLN A 24 23.60 -19.12 7.04
CA GLN A 24 22.57 -18.11 6.99
C GLN A 24 21.25 -18.84 6.75
N GLU A 25 20.31 -18.72 7.69
CA GLU A 25 19.01 -19.35 7.56
C GLU A 25 18.36 -18.84 6.26
N PRO A 26 17.88 -19.74 5.38
CA PRO A 26 17.32 -19.31 4.12
C PRO A 26 16.11 -18.42 4.37
N LYS A 27 16.16 -17.22 3.77
CA LYS A 27 15.10 -16.23 3.82
C LYS A 27 14.13 -16.50 2.68
N LEU A 28 12.82 -16.38 2.93
CA LEU A 28 11.84 -16.41 1.85
C LEU A 28 12.13 -15.25 0.90
N GLU A 29 12.39 -15.58 -0.36
CA GLU A 29 12.61 -14.58 -1.39
C GLU A 29 11.28 -13.88 -1.73
N PRO A 30 11.31 -12.56 -2.02
CA PRO A 30 10.14 -11.87 -2.53
C PRO A 30 9.61 -12.53 -3.81
N MET A 31 8.30 -12.45 -4.06
CA MET A 31 7.70 -13.02 -5.28
C MET A 31 8.37 -12.47 -6.54
N THR A 32 8.50 -13.27 -7.60
CA THR A 32 9.00 -12.76 -8.89
C THR A 32 7.89 -12.05 -9.64
N GLN A 33 8.24 -11.21 -10.62
CA GLN A 33 7.23 -10.54 -11.46
C GLN A 33 6.31 -11.54 -12.19
N SER A 34 6.84 -12.68 -12.66
CA SER A 34 6.02 -13.72 -13.29
C SER A 34 5.01 -14.30 -12.32
N MET A 35 5.44 -14.60 -11.08
CA MET A 35 4.54 -15.09 -10.04
C MET A 35 3.43 -14.09 -9.73
N LEU A 36 3.70 -12.78 -9.76
CA LEU A 36 2.67 -11.77 -9.52
C LEU A 36 1.63 -11.73 -10.65
N VAL A 37 2.07 -11.86 -11.91
CA VAL A 37 1.18 -11.89 -13.08
C VAL A 37 0.24 -13.08 -13.03
N ASP A 38 0.67 -14.24 -12.52
CA ASP A 38 -0.17 -15.45 -12.38
C ASP A 38 -1.41 -15.24 -11.49
N TYR A 39 -1.45 -14.18 -10.67
CA TYR A 39 -2.59 -13.82 -9.82
C TYR A 39 -3.42 -12.65 -10.37
N LEU A 40 -3.10 -12.15 -11.56
CA LEU A 40 -3.85 -11.12 -12.26
C LEU A 40 -4.69 -11.74 -13.40
N PRO A 41 -5.67 -11.00 -13.96
CA PRO A 41 -6.36 -11.41 -15.17
C PRO A 41 -5.39 -11.69 -16.32
N ASP A 42 -5.82 -12.50 -17.29
CA ASP A 42 -5.04 -12.76 -18.49
C ASP A 42 -4.61 -11.45 -19.18
N ASP A 43 -3.43 -11.48 -19.79
CA ASP A 43 -2.78 -10.34 -20.46
C ASP A 43 -2.50 -9.11 -19.57
N SER A 44 -2.60 -9.27 -18.24
CA SER A 44 -2.29 -8.20 -17.29
C SER A 44 -0.79 -7.93 -17.14
N GLN A 45 -0.47 -6.72 -16.69
CA GLN A 45 0.87 -6.32 -16.31
C GLN A 45 0.89 -5.80 -14.87
N VAL A 46 2.05 -5.96 -14.22
CA VAL A 46 2.31 -5.32 -12.93
C VAL A 46 2.68 -3.86 -13.17
N GLU A 47 1.95 -2.96 -12.54
CA GLU A 47 2.11 -1.52 -12.66
C GLU A 47 3.06 -0.96 -11.60
N THR A 48 2.87 -1.38 -10.35
CA THR A 48 3.70 -0.97 -9.22
C THR A 48 3.73 -2.06 -8.16
N ARG A 49 4.78 -2.09 -7.37
CA ARG A 49 5.03 -3.11 -6.34
C ARG A 49 5.70 -2.49 -5.12
N LEU A 50 5.35 -3.03 -3.96
CA LEU A 50 6.01 -2.77 -2.69
C LEU A 50 6.17 -4.08 -1.92
N ASP A 51 7.42 -4.43 -1.63
CA ASP A 51 7.73 -5.52 -0.69
C ASP A 51 7.88 -4.96 0.73
N GLY A 52 7.44 -5.72 1.72
CA GLY A 52 7.44 -5.29 3.11
C GLY A 52 7.05 -6.42 4.06
N ASP A 53 6.83 -6.08 5.31
CA ASP A 53 6.25 -6.98 6.32
C ASP A 53 4.95 -6.29 6.78
N PHE A 54 3.84 -6.62 6.12
CA PHE A 54 2.56 -5.92 6.29
C PHE A 54 1.77 -6.48 7.47
N ASN A 55 2.01 -7.75 7.84
CA ASN A 55 1.36 -8.42 8.96
C ASN A 55 2.19 -8.39 10.26
N GLY A 56 3.48 -8.04 10.20
CA GLY A 56 4.40 -7.93 11.33
C GLY A 56 5.00 -9.26 11.80
N ASP A 57 5.01 -10.30 10.97
CA ASP A 57 5.50 -11.63 11.34
C ASP A 57 7.00 -11.85 11.03
N GLY A 58 7.65 -10.87 10.41
CA GLY A 58 9.07 -10.92 10.03
C GLY A 58 9.36 -11.68 8.74
N ILE A 59 8.32 -12.17 8.05
CA ILE A 59 8.40 -12.80 6.73
C ILE A 59 8.14 -11.71 5.67
N GLY A 60 8.81 -11.84 4.52
CA GLY A 60 8.64 -10.90 3.42
C GLY A 60 7.32 -11.13 2.69
N ASP A 61 6.51 -10.08 2.63
CA ASP A 61 5.25 -9.98 1.92
C ASP A 61 5.39 -9.09 0.66
N THR A 62 4.43 -9.19 -0.25
CA THR A 62 4.36 -8.34 -1.44
C THR A 62 2.96 -7.74 -1.64
N VAL A 63 2.90 -6.41 -1.77
CA VAL A 63 1.73 -5.68 -2.29
C VAL A 63 2.03 -5.19 -3.70
N TYR A 64 1.07 -5.27 -4.60
CA TYR A 64 1.23 -4.77 -5.96
C TYR A 64 -0.10 -4.30 -6.54
N VAL A 65 0.00 -3.41 -7.52
CA VAL A 65 -1.09 -3.04 -8.41
C VAL A 65 -0.77 -3.57 -9.79
N GLY A 66 -1.76 -4.16 -10.45
CA GLY A 66 -1.64 -4.60 -11.82
C GLY A 66 -2.99 -4.91 -12.45
N GLY A 67 -2.99 -5.09 -13.75
CA GLY A 67 -4.20 -5.31 -14.51
C GLY A 67 -4.02 -5.07 -15.99
N ASN A 68 -5.16 -4.94 -16.67
CA ASN A 68 -5.30 -4.59 -18.06
C ASN A 68 -6.43 -3.54 -18.22
N ASP A 69 -6.82 -3.25 -19.45
CA ASP A 69 -7.86 -2.24 -19.74
C ASP A 69 -9.27 -2.64 -19.28
N GLU A 70 -9.48 -3.90 -18.86
CA GLU A 70 -10.77 -4.41 -18.39
C GLU A 70 -10.84 -4.52 -16.87
N LYS A 71 -9.73 -4.81 -16.20
CA LYS A 71 -9.69 -5.01 -14.75
C LYS A 71 -8.34 -4.63 -14.18
N ARG A 72 -8.37 -3.78 -13.16
CA ARG A 72 -7.20 -3.32 -12.39
C ARG A 72 -7.37 -3.64 -10.91
N LEU A 73 -6.34 -4.23 -10.32
CA LEU A 73 -6.39 -4.81 -8.97
C LEU A 73 -5.23 -4.32 -8.13
N LEU A 74 -5.51 -3.99 -6.87
CA LEU A 74 -4.53 -3.95 -5.79
C LEU A 74 -4.57 -5.30 -5.07
N LYS A 75 -3.43 -5.98 -4.90
CA LYS A 75 -3.34 -7.29 -4.24
C LYS A 75 -2.27 -7.30 -3.15
N LEU A 76 -2.54 -8.04 -2.08
CA LEU A 76 -1.58 -8.38 -1.02
C LEU A 76 -1.34 -9.89 -1.04
N MET A 77 -0.06 -10.26 -1.03
CA MET A 77 0.43 -11.61 -0.88
C MET A 77 1.24 -11.67 0.41
N LEU A 78 0.80 -12.50 1.36
CA LEU A 78 1.54 -12.72 2.60
C LEU A 78 2.51 -13.87 2.44
N GLY A 79 3.75 -13.63 2.82
CA GLY A 79 4.73 -14.68 2.99
C GLY A 79 4.32 -15.59 4.15
N TYR A 80 4.60 -16.88 4.03
CA TYR A 80 4.43 -17.83 5.13
C TYR A 80 5.61 -18.81 5.16
N LYS A 81 5.86 -19.34 6.36
CA LYS A 81 6.82 -20.40 6.61
C LYS A 81 6.26 -21.30 7.70
N ASP A 82 5.96 -22.54 7.35
CA ASP A 82 5.58 -23.59 8.28
C ASP A 82 6.64 -24.72 8.30
N GLU A 83 6.37 -25.83 9.01
CA GLU A 83 7.33 -26.92 9.18
C GLU A 83 7.64 -27.70 7.90
N PHE A 84 6.74 -27.64 6.91
CA PHE A 84 6.80 -28.47 5.69
C PHE A 84 6.81 -27.66 4.39
N ASP A 85 6.38 -26.41 4.44
CA ASP A 85 6.21 -25.54 3.29
C ASP A 85 6.49 -24.07 3.63
N TRP A 86 6.82 -23.31 2.59
CA TRP A 86 7.00 -21.86 2.66
C TRP A 86 6.66 -21.24 1.30
N GLY A 87 6.08 -20.06 1.31
CA GLY A 87 5.60 -19.48 0.07
C GLY A 87 4.83 -18.20 0.30
N HIS A 88 3.95 -17.90 -0.64
CA HIS A 88 3.13 -16.69 -0.62
C HIS A 88 1.67 -17.07 -0.79
N SER A 89 0.78 -16.43 -0.04
CA SER A 89 -0.66 -16.67 -0.09
C SER A 89 -1.44 -15.36 -0.28
N PRO A 90 -2.49 -15.33 -1.12
CA PRO A 90 -3.34 -14.16 -1.23
C PRO A 90 -4.01 -13.80 0.10
N ALA A 91 -3.95 -12.53 0.50
CA ALA A 91 -4.51 -12.06 1.78
C ALA A 91 -5.33 -10.77 1.66
N GLY A 92 -5.48 -10.24 0.46
CA GLY A 92 -6.33 -9.10 0.17
C GLY A 92 -6.33 -8.78 -1.32
N GLU A 93 -7.49 -8.36 -1.82
CA GLU A 93 -7.67 -7.87 -3.20
C GLU A 93 -8.62 -6.68 -3.14
N ALA A 94 -8.37 -5.62 -3.88
CA ALA A 94 -9.31 -4.52 -4.09
C ALA A 94 -9.35 -4.16 -5.58
N ALA A 95 -10.54 -3.92 -6.11
CA ALA A 95 -10.68 -3.36 -7.46
C ALA A 95 -10.27 -1.89 -7.46
N LEU A 96 -9.50 -1.50 -8.47
CA LEU A 96 -9.19 -0.11 -8.78
C LEU A 96 -9.80 0.26 -10.13
N GLU A 97 -9.95 1.55 -10.37
CA GLU A 97 -10.49 2.06 -11.62
C GLU A 97 -9.50 1.81 -12.78
N VAL A 98 -10.03 1.41 -13.94
CA VAL A 98 -9.24 0.93 -15.11
C VAL A 98 -8.71 2.05 -15.98
N ALA A 99 -9.11 3.30 -15.73
CA ALA A 99 -8.61 4.50 -16.42
C ALA A 99 -7.67 5.34 -15.53
N PRO A 100 -6.46 4.86 -15.18
CA PRO A 100 -5.51 5.63 -14.41
C PRO A 100 -4.87 6.74 -15.24
N LEU A 101 -4.60 7.88 -14.61
CA LEU A 101 -3.84 9.00 -15.15
C LEU A 101 -2.33 8.91 -14.82
N GLY A 102 -1.89 7.74 -14.38
CA GLY A 102 -0.52 7.41 -14.00
C GLY A 102 -0.49 6.20 -13.08
N SER A 103 0.68 5.63 -12.83
CA SER A 103 0.81 4.51 -11.90
C SER A 103 0.39 4.92 -10.48
N ALA A 104 -0.29 4.01 -9.78
CA ALA A 104 -0.55 4.08 -8.37
C ALA A 104 0.77 4.19 -7.60
N SER A 105 0.69 4.90 -6.49
CA SER A 105 1.77 5.01 -5.53
C SER A 105 1.52 4.08 -4.36
N LEU A 106 2.54 3.32 -3.96
CA LEU A 106 2.50 2.44 -2.80
C LEU A 106 3.54 2.91 -1.79
N SER A 107 3.15 3.00 -0.52
CA SER A 107 4.10 3.19 0.57
C SER A 107 3.62 2.49 1.84
N PHE A 108 4.57 2.08 2.69
CA PHE A 108 4.27 1.45 3.96
C PHE A 108 4.94 2.23 5.09
N LYS A 109 4.14 2.73 6.02
CA LYS A 109 4.63 3.55 7.14
C LYS A 109 3.86 3.19 8.41
N LYS A 110 4.60 2.84 9.48
CA LYS A 110 4.04 2.59 10.81
C LYS A 110 2.87 1.57 10.79
N GLY A 111 3.04 0.46 10.08
CA GLY A 111 2.02 -0.59 9.99
C GLY A 111 0.80 -0.21 9.16
N VAL A 112 0.91 0.80 8.29
CA VAL A 112 -0.17 1.24 7.40
C VAL A 112 0.34 1.24 5.97
N LEU A 113 -0.36 0.48 5.12
CA LEU A 113 -0.22 0.55 3.67
C LEU A 113 -1.01 1.76 3.17
N ILE A 114 -0.34 2.65 2.45
CA ILE A 114 -0.93 3.83 1.84
C ILE A 114 -0.87 3.64 0.32
N VAL A 115 -2.03 3.71 -0.32
CA VAL A 115 -2.20 3.56 -1.76
C VAL A 115 -2.76 4.86 -2.30
N GLY A 116 -1.99 5.57 -3.12
CA GLY A 116 -2.46 6.74 -3.84
C GLY A 116 -2.78 6.38 -5.29
N ASP A 117 -3.94 6.77 -5.78
CA ASP A 117 -4.41 6.52 -7.14
C ASP A 117 -4.99 7.79 -7.75
N LEU A 118 -4.81 7.98 -9.05
CA LEU A 118 -5.35 9.12 -9.79
C LEU A 118 -5.98 8.62 -11.07
N THR A 119 -7.28 8.82 -11.23
CA THR A 119 -8.05 8.24 -12.33
C THR A 119 -8.90 9.30 -13.04
N GLY A 120 -9.43 8.94 -14.21
CA GLY A 120 -10.34 9.77 -14.99
C GLY A 120 -9.68 10.44 -16.18
N GLY A 121 -10.12 11.65 -16.52
CA GLY A 121 -9.74 12.36 -17.74
C GLY A 121 -9.69 13.87 -17.51
N THR A 122 -10.66 14.61 -18.05
CA THR A 122 -10.85 16.04 -17.75
C THR A 122 -11.35 16.26 -16.32
N THR A 123 -12.31 15.42 -15.91
CA THR A 123 -12.67 15.23 -14.50
C THR A 123 -11.77 14.12 -13.95
N ALA A 124 -11.00 14.42 -12.92
CA ALA A 124 -10.10 13.47 -12.29
C ALA A 124 -10.51 13.22 -10.85
N THR A 125 -10.27 11.99 -10.38
CA THR A 125 -10.48 11.59 -8.99
C THR A 125 -9.13 11.17 -8.41
N ALA A 126 -8.61 11.98 -7.49
CA ALA A 126 -7.42 11.66 -6.71
C ALA A 126 -7.86 10.95 -5.43
N THR A 127 -7.36 9.73 -5.19
CA THR A 127 -7.76 8.91 -4.04
C THR A 127 -6.55 8.46 -3.24
N THR A 128 -6.66 8.47 -1.91
CA THR A 128 -5.70 7.86 -1.00
C THR A 128 -6.41 6.88 -0.08
N TYR A 129 -6.10 5.60 -0.24
CA TYR A 129 -6.53 4.53 0.64
C TYR A 129 -5.49 4.26 1.71
N ARG A 130 -5.95 3.93 2.92
CA ARG A 130 -5.09 3.52 4.04
C ARG A 130 -5.58 2.22 4.59
N TYR A 131 -4.75 1.19 4.48
CA TYR A 131 -5.03 -0.15 4.99
C TYR A 131 -4.10 -0.51 6.14
N ARG A 132 -4.62 -1.30 7.08
CA ARG A 132 -3.85 -1.90 8.16
C ARG A 132 -4.24 -3.36 8.29
N TYR A 133 -3.24 -4.22 8.48
CA TYR A 133 -3.50 -5.62 8.75
C TYR A 133 -4.19 -5.80 10.10
N ASP A 134 -5.28 -6.55 10.10
CA ASP A 134 -6.00 -6.97 11.29
C ASP A 134 -5.65 -8.43 11.61
N ALA A 135 -4.81 -8.63 12.62
CA ALA A 135 -4.36 -9.96 13.03
C ALA A 135 -5.49 -10.85 13.57
N GLN A 136 -6.59 -10.28 14.07
CA GLN A 136 -7.71 -11.07 14.58
C GLN A 136 -8.47 -11.75 13.45
N THR A 137 -8.67 -11.02 12.35
CA THR A 137 -9.41 -11.52 11.18
C THR A 137 -8.51 -11.98 10.05
N LYS A 138 -7.19 -11.81 10.20
CA LYS A 138 -6.16 -12.10 9.18
C LYS A 138 -6.43 -11.43 7.83
N ARG A 139 -6.95 -10.21 7.85
CA ARG A 139 -7.38 -9.45 6.65
C ARG A 139 -6.83 -8.04 6.69
N MET A 140 -6.65 -7.44 5.51
CA MET A 140 -6.36 -6.02 5.41
C MET A 140 -7.63 -5.21 5.61
N ARG A 141 -7.64 -4.34 6.62
CA ARG A 141 -8.76 -3.45 6.93
C ARG A 141 -8.50 -2.06 6.36
N LEU A 142 -9.48 -1.51 5.65
CA LEU A 142 -9.50 -0.10 5.27
C LEU A 142 -9.78 0.73 6.53
N ILE A 143 -8.84 1.62 6.86
CA ILE A 143 -8.91 2.50 8.04
C ILE A 143 -9.14 3.96 7.67
N GLY A 144 -8.87 4.33 6.42
CA GLY A 144 -9.18 5.66 5.92
C GLY A 144 -9.18 5.74 4.40
N LEU A 145 -10.02 6.63 3.87
CA LEU A 145 -10.16 6.93 2.45
C LEU A 145 -10.29 8.45 2.31
N ASP A 146 -9.36 9.06 1.58
CA ASP A 146 -9.51 10.44 1.12
C ASP A 146 -9.71 10.42 -0.39
N ALA A 147 -10.68 11.18 -0.89
CA ALA A 147 -10.93 11.33 -2.31
C ALA A 147 -11.23 12.79 -2.66
N GLU A 148 -10.69 13.25 -3.78
CA GLU A 148 -10.97 14.56 -4.34
C GLU A 148 -11.30 14.40 -5.82
N ARG A 149 -12.53 14.75 -6.19
CA ARG A 149 -12.93 14.87 -7.59
C ARG A 149 -12.82 16.32 -8.01
N TYR A 150 -12.09 16.59 -9.08
CA TYR A 150 -11.83 17.95 -9.53
C TYR A 150 -11.72 18.02 -11.05
N SER A 151 -11.90 19.24 -11.59
CA SER A 151 -11.64 19.51 -13.00
C SER A 151 -10.16 19.81 -13.18
N ARG A 152 -9.46 19.07 -14.04
CA ARG A 152 -8.08 19.40 -14.40
C ARG A 152 -7.97 20.69 -15.23
N THR A 153 -9.08 21.14 -15.79
CA THR A 153 -9.22 22.40 -16.55
C THR A 153 -9.95 23.49 -15.77
N ASN A 154 -10.32 23.25 -14.51
CA ASN A 154 -11.11 24.16 -13.67
C ASN A 154 -12.44 24.58 -14.31
N SER A 155 -13.06 23.70 -15.10
CA SER A 155 -14.29 24.00 -15.84
C SER A 155 -15.58 23.56 -15.13
N HIS A 156 -15.46 22.88 -14.00
CA HIS A 156 -16.58 22.49 -13.14
C HIS A 156 -16.12 22.38 -11.69
N ASP A 157 -17.08 22.34 -10.77
CA ASP A 157 -16.84 22.29 -9.33
C ASP A 157 -15.99 21.07 -8.91
N THR A 158 -15.38 21.21 -7.73
CA THR A 158 -14.64 20.15 -7.05
C THR A 158 -15.39 19.68 -5.80
N PHE A 159 -15.15 18.42 -5.43
CA PHE A 159 -15.67 17.83 -4.21
C PHE A 159 -14.59 17.03 -3.50
N LYS A 160 -14.41 17.31 -2.21
CA LYS A 160 -13.48 16.64 -1.31
C LYS A 160 -14.23 15.78 -0.32
N LEU A 161 -13.67 14.61 -0.04
CA LEU A 161 -14.17 13.63 0.90
C LEU A 161 -12.98 13.08 1.69
N SER A 162 -13.09 13.07 3.01
CA SER A 162 -12.20 12.33 3.89
C SER A 162 -13.03 11.47 4.82
N TRP A 163 -12.71 10.18 4.90
CA TRP A 163 -13.42 9.23 5.74
C TRP A 163 -12.44 8.48 6.63
N ASN A 164 -12.63 8.61 7.93
CA ASN A 164 -11.95 7.81 8.95
C ASN A 164 -12.84 6.64 9.35
N LEU A 165 -12.54 5.44 8.86
CA LEU A 165 -13.37 4.24 9.09
C LEU A 165 -13.18 3.63 10.49
N LEU A 166 -12.16 4.06 11.23
CA LEU A 166 -11.98 3.63 12.62
C LEU A 166 -12.98 4.32 13.56
N THR A 167 -13.32 5.56 13.26
CA THR A 167 -14.22 6.40 14.08
C THR A 167 -15.58 6.61 13.43
N GLY A 168 -15.71 6.36 12.13
CA GLY A 168 -16.90 6.70 11.34
C GLY A 168 -17.02 8.20 11.02
N ALA A 169 -16.03 9.01 11.36
CA ALA A 169 -16.02 10.43 11.05
C ALA A 169 -15.77 10.65 9.56
N ARG A 170 -16.62 11.45 8.92
CA ARG A 170 -16.51 11.83 7.50
C ARG A 170 -16.52 13.34 7.39
N ILE A 171 -15.64 13.88 6.56
CA ILE A 171 -15.57 15.31 6.25
C ILE A 171 -15.80 15.45 4.75
N VAL A 172 -16.70 16.33 4.36
CA VAL A 172 -16.95 16.65 2.96
C VAL A 172 -16.88 18.15 2.74
N GLN A 173 -16.45 18.56 1.54
CA GLN A 173 -16.33 19.95 1.17
C GLN A 173 -16.52 20.14 -0.33
N ARG A 174 -17.42 21.04 -0.72
CA ARG A 174 -17.58 21.46 -2.11
C ARG A 174 -16.74 22.71 -2.39
N GLY A 175 -16.10 22.74 -3.55
CA GLY A 175 -15.42 23.92 -4.08
C GLY A 175 -16.06 24.35 -5.38
N ARG A 176 -16.50 25.60 -5.45
CA ARG A 176 -17.10 26.18 -6.65
C ARG A 176 -16.02 26.80 -7.52
N VAL A 177 -16.14 26.62 -8.84
CA VAL A 177 -15.22 27.29 -9.77
C VAL A 177 -15.23 28.79 -9.53
N ASN A 178 -14.03 29.36 -9.46
CA ASN A 178 -13.81 30.79 -9.41
C ASN A 178 -13.40 31.27 -10.80
N ASP A 179 -14.35 31.76 -11.59
CA ASP A 179 -14.10 32.19 -12.98
C ASP A 179 -12.98 33.23 -13.13
N SER A 180 -12.69 33.96 -12.04
CA SER A 180 -11.62 34.97 -11.99
C SER A 180 -10.29 34.44 -11.42
N GLY A 181 -10.29 33.25 -10.83
CA GLY A 181 -9.14 32.64 -10.15
C GLY A 181 -8.34 31.71 -11.06
N LYS A 182 -7.04 31.58 -10.80
CA LYS A 182 -6.15 30.63 -11.47
C LYS A 182 -5.28 29.91 -10.45
N GLY A 183 -4.79 28.72 -10.80
CA GLY A 183 -3.96 27.93 -9.90
C GLY A 183 -4.69 27.65 -8.58
N ASP A 184 -4.06 28.00 -7.45
CA ASP A 184 -4.60 27.76 -6.10
C ASP A 184 -5.91 28.53 -5.81
N GLU A 185 -6.20 29.59 -6.57
CA GLU A 185 -7.45 30.37 -6.45
C GLU A 185 -8.57 29.88 -7.36
N ALA A 186 -8.37 28.79 -8.11
CA ALA A 186 -9.34 28.27 -9.07
C ALA A 186 -10.67 27.85 -8.45
N TYR A 187 -10.71 27.61 -7.13
CA TYR A 187 -11.91 27.20 -6.41
C TYR A 187 -12.15 28.08 -5.18
N ARG A 188 -13.42 28.39 -4.93
CA ARG A 188 -13.90 28.93 -3.65
C ARG A 188 -14.59 27.81 -2.90
N TYR A 189 -14.01 27.42 -1.77
CA TYR A 189 -14.54 26.33 -0.96
C TYR A 189 -15.62 26.79 0.00
N ASP A 190 -16.70 26.03 0.04
CA ASP A 190 -17.73 26.14 1.07
C ASP A 190 -17.15 25.65 2.43
N PRO A 191 -17.78 25.99 3.57
CA PRO A 191 -17.38 25.45 4.86
C PRO A 191 -17.42 23.93 4.87
N GLU A 192 -16.45 23.30 5.56
CA GLU A 192 -16.44 21.84 5.74
C GLU A 192 -17.70 21.36 6.47
N ARG A 193 -18.28 20.28 5.97
CA ARG A 193 -19.34 19.55 6.66
C ARG A 193 -18.76 18.32 7.32
N LYS A 194 -18.97 18.22 8.63
CA LYS A 194 -18.56 17.07 9.44
C LYS A 194 -19.76 16.17 9.66
N LEU A 195 -19.66 14.95 9.17
CA LEU A 195 -20.63 13.89 9.28
C LEU A 195 -20.05 12.78 10.16
N SER A 196 -20.92 11.99 10.78
CA SER A 196 -20.49 10.79 11.47
C SER A 196 -21.59 9.74 11.37
N SER A 197 -21.20 8.56 10.92
CA SER A 197 -22.05 7.38 10.89
C SER A 197 -21.27 6.20 11.45
N LYS A 198 -21.97 5.25 12.07
CA LYS A 198 -21.33 3.99 12.47
C LYS A 198 -20.82 3.30 11.22
N SER A 199 -19.52 3.03 11.17
CA SER A 199 -18.88 2.26 10.12
C SER A 199 -18.52 0.88 10.69
N ALA A 200 -19.05 -0.17 10.08
CA ALA A 200 -18.53 -1.51 10.32
C ALA A 200 -17.08 -1.60 9.80
N PRO A 201 -16.24 -2.52 10.30
CA PRO A 201 -14.97 -2.80 9.67
C PRO A 201 -15.17 -3.08 8.16
N VAL A 202 -14.44 -2.34 7.34
CA VAL A 202 -14.39 -2.54 5.89
C VAL A 202 -13.06 -3.18 5.57
N TYR A 203 -13.09 -4.32 4.90
CA TYR A 203 -11.88 -5.01 4.47
C TYR A 203 -11.50 -4.64 3.04
N MET A 204 -10.29 -4.98 2.63
CA MET A 204 -9.70 -4.57 1.35
C MET A 204 -10.59 -4.98 0.16
N GLU A 205 -11.17 -6.16 0.20
CA GLU A 205 -12.11 -6.70 -0.79
C GLU A 205 -13.49 -6.02 -0.79
N GLU A 206 -13.79 -5.25 0.24
CA GLU A 206 -15.02 -4.47 0.40
C GLU A 206 -14.76 -2.97 0.17
N THR A 207 -13.58 -2.61 -0.36
CA THR A 207 -13.21 -1.21 -0.58
C THR A 207 -14.24 -0.53 -1.50
N PRO A 208 -14.88 0.56 -1.04
CA PRO A 208 -15.88 1.24 -1.84
C PRO A 208 -15.24 2.05 -2.97
N SER A 209 -15.96 2.21 -4.07
CA SER A 209 -15.58 3.14 -5.13
C SER A 209 -15.57 4.59 -4.60
N PRO A 210 -14.47 5.33 -4.73
CA PRO A 210 -14.41 6.74 -4.33
C PRO A 210 -15.41 7.58 -5.11
N ASP A 211 -15.62 7.25 -6.40
CA ASP A 211 -16.56 7.97 -7.23
C ASP A 211 -18.01 7.75 -6.79
N ALA A 212 -18.40 6.51 -6.53
CA ALA A 212 -19.74 6.21 -6.01
C ALA A 212 -19.99 6.89 -4.65
N LEU A 213 -18.97 6.98 -3.78
CA LEU A 213 -19.08 7.67 -2.51
C LEU A 213 -19.28 9.18 -2.67
N ILE A 214 -18.62 9.79 -3.66
CA ILE A 214 -18.78 11.21 -3.98
C ILE A 214 -20.17 11.45 -4.57
N ASP A 215 -20.61 10.62 -5.53
CA ASP A 215 -21.93 10.74 -6.17
C ASP A 215 -23.06 10.68 -5.13
N ALA A 216 -22.99 9.71 -4.22
CA ALA A 216 -23.98 9.57 -3.15
C ALA A 216 -24.08 10.79 -2.23
N GLU A 217 -22.96 11.48 -1.96
CA GLU A 217 -23.00 12.72 -1.17
C GLU A 217 -23.52 13.90 -1.97
N LEU A 218 -23.14 14.02 -3.25
CA LEU A 218 -23.65 15.08 -4.12
C LEU A 218 -25.17 14.97 -4.30
N GLU A 219 -25.71 13.76 -4.41
CA GLU A 219 -27.15 13.50 -4.47
C GLU A 219 -27.86 13.84 -3.16
N ALA A 220 -27.25 13.54 -2.01
CA ALA A 220 -27.81 13.88 -0.70
C ALA A 220 -27.85 15.39 -0.40
N GLU A 221 -27.17 16.22 -1.21
CA GLU A 221 -27.21 17.69 -1.14
C GLU A 221 -28.24 18.34 -2.08
N GLY A 222 -28.78 17.59 -3.04
CA GLY A 222 -29.76 18.07 -4.03
C GLY A 222 -31.19 17.99 -3.52
#